data_AF-A0A1B6MJ00-F1
#
_entry.id   AF-A0A1B6MJ00-F1
#
_cell.length_a   1.000
_cell.length_b   1.000
_cell.length_c   1.000
_cell.angle_alpha   90.00
_cell.angle_beta   90.00
_cell.angle_gamma   90.00
#
_symmetry.space_group_name_H-M   'P 1'
#
loop_
_entity.id
_entity.type
_entity.pdbx_description
1 polymer ?
#
loop_
_entity_poly.entity_id
_entity_poly.type
_entity_poly.pdbx_seq_one_letter_code
_entity_poly.pdbx_strand_id
1 'polypeptide(L)'
;SDSQRSHPRLKPYNMLNDYEKERYKEPVRESLKALLAIGWTVEHTEIDIPSNNRGSVRRPSKPNVVSLAAGFTSLAMLGSDASPFNYHPNPIDMANLTLSREMQNMAERLAENSH
;
A
#
# COMPACT_ATOMS: atom_id res chain seq x y z
N SER A 1 -5.44 19.18 12.91
CA SER A 1 -5.44 18.07 11.93
C SER A 1 -4.20 17.19 12.12
N ASP A 2 -3.00 17.76 12.08
CA ASP A 2 -1.75 17.01 12.35
C ASP A 2 -1.63 16.59 13.83
N SER A 3 -2.08 17.46 14.74
CA SER A 3 -2.19 17.18 16.18
C SER A 3 -3.08 15.99 16.54
N GLN A 4 -4.04 15.64 15.68
CA GLN A 4 -4.97 14.52 15.88
C GLN A 4 -4.53 13.24 15.16
N ARG A 5 -3.43 13.26 14.41
CA ARG A 5 -2.88 12.12 13.64
C ARG A 5 -3.94 11.40 12.78
N SER A 6 -4.92 12.14 12.27
CA SER A 6 -6.02 11.62 11.45
C SER A 6 -5.78 11.95 9.98
N HIS A 7 -5.98 10.98 9.08
CA HIS A 7 -5.84 11.22 7.64
C HIS A 7 -7.00 10.63 6.83
N PRO A 8 -7.70 11.45 6.00
CA PRO A 8 -8.95 11.05 5.32
C PRO A 8 -8.78 9.96 4.24
N ARG A 9 -7.53 9.67 3.84
CA ARG A 9 -7.21 8.66 2.82
C ARG A 9 -6.80 7.31 3.44
N LEU A 10 -6.86 7.15 4.77
CA LEU A 10 -6.64 5.86 5.45
C LEU A 10 -7.89 4.97 5.33
N LYS A 11 -8.15 4.53 4.10
CA LYS A 11 -9.28 3.68 3.70
C LYS A 11 -8.85 2.75 2.56
N PRO A 12 -9.60 1.67 2.27
CA PRO A 12 -9.26 0.75 1.18
C PRO A 12 -9.11 1.46 -0.17
N TYR A 13 -8.18 0.99 -1.02
CA TYR A 13 -7.83 1.62 -2.30
C TYR A 13 -9.04 1.83 -3.24
N ASN A 14 -10.00 0.90 -3.22
CA ASN A 14 -11.24 0.99 -4.01
C ASN A 14 -12.19 2.12 -3.54
N MET A 15 -12.06 2.58 -2.30
CA MET A 15 -12.84 3.69 -1.72
C MET A 15 -12.16 5.07 -1.89
N LEU A 16 -10.97 5.11 -2.50
CA LEU A 16 -10.34 6.38 -2.87
C LEU A 16 -11.01 6.95 -4.12
N ASN A 17 -11.29 8.25 -4.12
CA ASN A 17 -11.75 8.95 -5.32
C ASN A 17 -10.57 9.16 -6.30
N ASP A 18 -10.85 9.50 -7.55
CA ASP A 18 -9.81 9.60 -8.58
C ASP A 18 -8.75 10.66 -8.26
N TYR A 19 -9.16 11.80 -7.70
CA TYR A 19 -8.24 12.82 -7.20
C TYR A 19 -7.29 12.27 -6.09
N GLU A 20 -7.82 11.47 -5.15
CA GLU A 20 -7.02 10.89 -4.07
C GLU A 20 -6.05 9.82 -4.60
N LYS A 21 -6.45 9.08 -5.65
CA LYS A 21 -5.60 8.12 -6.35
C LYS A 21 -4.52 8.83 -7.18
N GLU A 22 -4.87 9.93 -7.83
CA GLU A 22 -3.97 10.63 -8.74
C GLU A 22 -2.75 11.19 -8.01
N ARG A 23 -2.92 11.63 -6.75
CA ARG A 23 -1.82 12.02 -5.85
C ARG A 23 -0.78 10.90 -5.62
N TYR A 24 -1.09 9.64 -5.91
CA TYR A 24 -0.12 8.53 -5.94
C TYR A 24 0.28 8.13 -7.36
N LYS A 25 -0.65 8.17 -8.32
CA LYS A 25 -0.41 7.75 -9.72
C LYS A 25 0.46 8.74 -10.50
N GLU A 26 0.26 10.03 -10.28
CA GLU A 26 0.98 11.12 -10.96
C GLU A 26 2.49 11.02 -10.76
N PRO A 27 3.04 11.00 -9.52
CA PRO A 27 4.49 10.90 -9.34
C PRO A 27 5.06 9.60 -9.92
N VAL A 28 4.34 8.47 -9.80
CA VAL A 28 4.76 7.20 -10.40
C VAL A 28 4.80 7.29 -11.93
N ARG A 29 3.80 7.92 -12.55
CA ARG A 29 3.74 8.13 -14.00
C ARG A 29 4.88 9.03 -14.48
N GLU A 30 5.16 10.13 -13.78
CA GLU A 30 6.25 11.04 -14.13
C GLU A 30 7.61 10.38 -13.94
N SER A 31 7.83 9.63 -12.85
CA SER A 31 9.06 8.85 -12.67
C SER A 31 9.26 7.82 -13.79
N LEU A 32 8.19 7.16 -14.25
CA LEU A 32 8.28 6.22 -15.37
C LEU A 32 8.61 6.93 -16.69
N LYS A 33 8.03 8.10 -16.96
CA LYS A 33 8.40 8.91 -18.13
C LYS A 33 9.87 9.35 -18.07
N ALA A 34 10.34 9.81 -16.91
CA ALA A 34 11.71 10.22 -16.70
C ALA A 34 12.68 9.05 -16.88
N LEU A 35 12.34 7.87 -16.38
CA LEU A 35 13.11 6.63 -16.58
C LEU A 35 13.34 6.37 -18.07
N LEU A 36 12.28 6.41 -18.87
CA LEU A 36 12.35 6.22 -20.33
C LEU A 36 13.13 7.35 -21.01
N ALA A 37 12.94 8.60 -20.58
CA ALA A 37 13.67 9.75 -21.12
C ALA A 37 15.18 9.69 -20.86
N ILE A 38 15.60 9.05 -19.76
CA ILE A 38 17.02 8.79 -19.43
C ILE A 38 17.61 7.67 -20.32
N GLY A 39 16.79 6.98 -21.11
CA GLY A 39 17.22 5.94 -22.06
C GLY A 39 17.16 4.52 -21.49
N TRP A 40 16.49 4.33 -20.34
CA TRP A 40 16.24 2.99 -19.81
C TRP A 40 15.08 2.32 -20.54
N THR A 41 15.16 1.00 -20.66
CA THR A 41 14.07 0.16 -21.15
C THR A 41 13.42 -0.59 -19.99
N VAL A 42 12.12 -0.84 -20.10
CA VAL A 42 11.35 -1.60 -19.10
C VAL A 42 10.80 -2.84 -19.77
N GLU A 43 11.38 -3.99 -19.43
CA GLU A 43 10.98 -5.29 -19.95
C GLU A 43 10.08 -6.00 -18.92
N HIS A 44 8.92 -6.49 -19.38
CA HIS A 44 8.05 -7.31 -18.55
C HIS A 44 8.49 -8.76 -18.66
N THR A 45 9.20 -9.24 -17.64
CA THR A 45 9.54 -10.66 -17.49
C THR A 45 8.52 -11.28 -16.52
N GLU A 46 7.93 -12.42 -16.90
CA GLU A 46 7.15 -13.24 -15.97
C GLU A 46 8.11 -13.95 -15.01
N ILE A 47 8.73 -13.17 -14.12
CA ILE A 47 9.38 -13.72 -12.95
C ILE A 47 8.23 -14.03 -12.00
N ASP A 48 8.05 -15.31 -11.66
CA ASP A 48 7.18 -15.72 -10.56
C ASP A 48 7.72 -15.10 -9.26
N ILE A 49 7.37 -13.83 -9.03
CA ILE A 49 7.50 -13.21 -7.72
C ILE A 49 6.66 -14.12 -6.82
N PRO A 50 7.25 -14.76 -5.78
CA PRO A 50 6.49 -15.59 -4.87
C PRO A 50 5.34 -14.75 -4.36
N SER A 51 4.16 -15.01 -4.91
CA SER A 51 2.90 -14.42 -4.51
C SER A 51 2.52 -15.07 -3.18
N ASN A 52 3.40 -15.00 -2.19
CA ASN A 52 3.27 -15.63 -0.88
C ASN A 52 2.11 -15.03 -0.06
N ASN A 53 1.29 -14.17 -0.67
CA ASN A 53 0.08 -13.65 -0.05
C ASN A 53 -1.08 -13.32 -1.00
N ARG A 54 -1.20 -13.96 -2.18
CA ARG A 54 -2.49 -13.95 -2.91
C ARG A 54 -3.64 -14.57 -2.07
N GLY A 55 -3.34 -15.16 -0.92
CA GLY A 55 -4.32 -15.63 0.08
C GLY A 55 -4.98 -14.56 0.95
N SER A 56 -4.56 -13.29 0.90
CA SER A 56 -5.10 -12.23 1.78
C SER A 56 -6.01 -11.21 1.08
N VAL A 57 -6.53 -11.52 -0.11
CA VAL A 57 -7.61 -10.73 -0.77
C VAL A 57 -8.97 -11.44 -0.65
N ARG A 58 -9.02 -12.66 -0.08
CA ARG A 58 -10.24 -13.47 0.03
C ARG A 58 -10.49 -14.04 1.42
N ARG A 59 -10.18 -13.28 2.46
CA ARG A 59 -10.96 -13.40 3.69
C ARG A 59 -11.79 -12.14 3.78
N PRO A 60 -13.07 -12.15 3.34
CA PRO A 60 -14.03 -11.34 4.07
C PRO A 60 -13.80 -11.73 5.52
N SER A 61 -13.26 -10.80 6.32
CA SER A 61 -13.46 -10.91 7.76
C SER A 61 -14.95 -11.16 7.87
N LYS A 62 -15.33 -12.36 8.33
CA LYS A 62 -16.69 -12.61 8.79
C LYS A 62 -17.07 -11.33 9.52
N PRO A 63 -18.21 -10.69 9.20
CA PRO A 63 -18.67 -9.66 10.10
C PRO A 63 -18.66 -10.37 11.45
N ASN A 64 -17.86 -9.89 12.39
CA ASN A 64 -18.09 -10.25 13.77
C ASN A 64 -19.38 -9.50 14.09
N VAL A 65 -20.49 -9.99 13.53
CA VAL A 65 -21.79 -9.88 14.13
C VAL A 65 -21.57 -10.58 15.46
N VAL A 66 -21.15 -9.78 16.44
CA VAL A 66 -21.53 -10.01 17.82
C VAL A 66 -23.05 -10.13 17.76
N SER A 67 -23.48 -11.37 17.59
CA SER A 67 -24.84 -11.77 17.80
C SER A 67 -25.13 -11.34 19.23
N LEU A 68 -26.06 -10.42 19.38
CA LEU A 68 -26.55 -9.93 20.66
C LEU A 68 -27.24 -11.12 21.37
N ALA A 69 -26.46 -12.02 21.92
CA ALA A 69 -26.93 -13.16 22.67
C ALA A 69 -25.90 -13.49 23.75
N ALA A 70 -26.28 -13.09 24.95
CA ALA A 70 -25.70 -13.44 26.24
C ALA A 70 -24.29 -12.91 26.51
N GLY A 71 -24.15 -12.36 27.70
CA GLY A 71 -22.96 -11.66 28.14
C GLY A 71 -21.69 -12.51 28.10
N PHE A 72 -20.58 -11.77 28.21
CA PHE A 72 -19.21 -12.25 28.36
C PHE A 72 -18.50 -12.61 27.05
N THR A 73 -17.91 -11.60 26.40
CA THR A 73 -16.77 -11.84 25.50
C THR A 73 -15.74 -10.72 25.59
N SER A 74 -14.59 -11.10 26.17
CA SER A 74 -13.26 -10.85 25.60
C SER A 74 -12.80 -9.40 25.52
N LEU A 75 -12.15 -8.97 26.60
CA LEU A 75 -11.19 -7.88 26.69
C LEU A 75 -9.91 -8.16 25.86
N ALA A 76 -10.06 -8.61 24.62
CA ALA A 76 -8.97 -8.68 23.65
C ALA A 76 -9.29 -7.69 22.53
N MET A 77 -8.32 -6.81 22.24
CA MET A 77 -8.35 -5.77 21.21
C MET A 77 -8.86 -4.38 21.63
N LEU A 78 -8.53 -3.93 22.85
CA LEU A 78 -8.38 -2.49 23.11
C LEU A 78 -7.00 -2.00 22.63
N GLY A 79 -6.71 -2.27 21.36
CA GLY A 79 -5.47 -1.91 20.66
C GLY A 79 -5.76 -0.86 19.58
N SER A 80 -6.18 0.33 20.02
CA SER A 80 -5.88 1.64 19.44
C SER A 80 -5.78 1.91 17.91
N ASP A 81 -6.36 1.14 16.98
CA ASP A 81 -6.44 1.57 15.56
C ASP A 81 -7.43 0.76 14.69
N ALA A 82 -8.68 0.60 15.11
CA ALA A 82 -9.70 0.05 14.22
C ALA A 82 -10.14 1.15 13.25
N SER A 83 -9.51 1.22 12.07
CA SER A 83 -9.99 2.10 11.00
C SER A 83 -11.50 1.87 10.79
N PRO A 84 -12.32 2.92 10.61
CA PRO A 84 -13.78 2.79 10.49
C PRO A 84 -14.21 1.95 9.27
N PHE A 85 -13.26 1.63 8.40
CA PHE A 85 -13.44 0.84 7.19
C PHE A 85 -13.07 -0.64 7.36
N ASN A 86 -12.73 -1.07 8.58
CA ASN A 86 -12.20 -2.42 8.84
C ASN A 86 -10.99 -2.75 7.93
N TYR A 87 -10.20 -1.71 7.61
CA TYR A 87 -9.08 -1.75 6.69
C TYR A 87 -7.81 -2.19 7.42
N HIS A 88 -7.28 -3.34 7.00
CA HIS A 88 -6.06 -3.95 7.53
C HIS A 88 -5.09 -4.16 6.35
N PRO A 89 -4.23 -3.17 6.03
CA PRO A 89 -3.31 -3.25 4.89
C PRO A 89 -2.28 -4.37 5.11
N ASN A 90 -2.09 -5.20 4.09
CA ASN A 90 -1.11 -6.29 4.08
C ASN A 90 -0.24 -6.18 2.81
N PRO A 91 0.66 -5.17 2.73
CA PRO A 91 1.53 -4.99 1.57
C PRO A 91 2.58 -6.11 1.48
N ILE A 92 3.13 -6.30 0.29
CA ILE A 92 4.28 -7.19 0.11
C ILE A 92 5.47 -6.60 0.86
N ASP A 93 6.18 -7.43 1.61
CA ASP A 93 7.42 -7.02 2.28
C ASP A 93 8.55 -6.85 1.25
N MET A 94 9.12 -5.65 1.23
CA MET A 94 10.23 -5.27 0.35
C MET A 94 11.52 -5.01 1.11
N ALA A 95 11.54 -5.15 2.45
CA ALA A 95 12.72 -4.81 3.28
C ALA A 95 13.95 -5.66 2.96
N ASN A 96 13.74 -6.88 2.48
CA ASN A 96 14.80 -7.82 2.11
C ASN A 96 15.18 -7.76 0.61
N LEU A 97 14.60 -6.85 -0.18
CA LEU A 97 15.00 -6.63 -1.56
C LEU A 97 16.29 -5.81 -1.61
N THR A 98 17.26 -6.28 -2.40
CA THR A 98 18.52 -5.56 -2.63
C THR A 98 18.54 -4.97 -4.03
N LEU A 99 18.91 -3.69 -4.13
CA LEU A 99 19.13 -3.01 -5.40
C LEU A 99 20.61 -3.05 -5.76
N SER A 100 20.93 -3.31 -7.03
CA SER A 100 22.29 -3.16 -7.55
C SER A 100 22.73 -1.70 -7.44
N ARG A 101 24.06 -1.45 -7.49
CA ARG A 101 24.58 -0.07 -7.44
C ARG A 101 24.03 0.80 -8.57
N GLU A 102 23.86 0.22 -9.74
CA GLU A 102 23.32 0.90 -10.92
C GLU A 102 21.86 1.33 -10.69
N MET A 103 21.03 0.45 -10.12
CA MET A 103 19.63 0.76 -9.78
C MET A 103 19.52 1.81 -8.67
N GLN A 104 20.45 1.81 -7.71
CA GLN A 104 20.51 2.86 -6.67
C GLN A 104 20.81 4.22 -7.29
N ASN A 105 21.84 4.33 -8.12
CA ASN A 105 22.18 5.57 -8.81
C ASN A 105 21.01 6.05 -9.71
N MET A 106 20.29 5.12 -10.34
CA MET A 106 19.09 5.44 -11.11
C MET A 106 17.97 5.99 -10.22
N ALA A 107 17.72 5.36 -9.07
CA ALA A 107 16.71 5.82 -8.11
C ALA A 107 17.02 7.23 -7.58
N GLU A 108 18.30 7.54 -7.33
CA GLU A 108 18.75 8.90 -6.96
C GLU A 108 18.40 9.92 -8.05
N ARG A 109 18.69 9.62 -9.32
CA ARG A 109 18.36 10.51 -10.45
C ARG A 109 16.85 10.73 -10.60
N LEU A 110 16.03 9.70 -10.34
CA LEU A 110 14.58 9.85 -10.35
C LEU A 110 14.08 10.68 -9.17
N ALA A 111 14.70 10.54 -8.00
CA ALA A 111 14.38 11.35 -6.83
C ALA A 111 14.70 12.84 -7.10
N GLU A 112 15.86 13.14 -7.68
CA GLU A 112 16.25 14.50 -8.11
C GLU A 112 15.25 15.09 -9.11
N ASN A 113 14.72 14.30 -10.04
CA ASN A 113 13.72 14.76 -11.01
C ASN A 113 12.35 15.07 -10.36
N SER A 114 12.04 14.44 -9.24
CA SER A 114 10.75 14.60 -8.55
C SER A 114 10.72 15.72 -7.49
N HIS A 115 11.88 16.27 -7.16
CA HIS A 115 12.07 17.34 -6.18
C HIS A 115 11.79 18.72 -6.80
#